data_AF-A0A959V007-F1
#
_entry.id   AF-A0A959V007-F1
#
_cell.length_a   1.000
_cell.length_b   1.000
_cell.length_c   1.000
_cell.angle_alpha   90.00
_cell.angle_beta   90.00
_cell.angle_gamma   90.00
#
_symmetry.space_group_name_H-M   'P 1'
#
loop_
_entity.id
_entity.type
_entity.pdbx_description
1 polymer ?
#
loop_
_entity_poly.entity_id
_entity_poly.type
_entity_poly.pdbx_seq_one_letter_code
_entity_poly.pdbx_strand_id
1 'polypeptide(L)'
;LGTTAAIAFVLYSVLVQDVFRCLVYATPLAIVSSAIVLPSVTSMQRDQREFMVYEATFSDILGIMLFYFLVDDHGDATAGQIAANVAGSVFVTVLVSLLVGIALIWVFQRIRTRVKFFLLIAVLMLLYALGKKMNLSSLLIILVFGLMVKNHGMIFRGWISRLTRSGVMHTIEKELHLITGETAFLVRTFFFLVFGLTIDVTRLADPQVLLLGGIIVVVIYAVRSVFVGVFRRSGVRTITMVAPRGLITILLAYNIPDHLRIPDRDGSILLEVILVTSVVMMVGLMTSGNKADLSVTGDPSGSLPSSSVAEEDA
;
A
#
# COMPACT_ATOMS: atom_id res chain seq x y z
N LEU A 1 3.03 12.59 1.58
CA LEU A 1 3.63 13.86 2.05
C LEU A 1 3.01 15.07 1.35
N GLY A 2 3.28 15.33 0.07
CA GLY A 2 2.69 16.48 -0.64
C GLY A 2 1.15 16.49 -0.59
N THR A 3 0.52 15.36 -0.89
CA THR A 3 -0.94 15.19 -0.78
C THR A 3 -1.44 15.37 0.65
N THR A 4 -0.68 14.88 1.65
CA THR A 4 -1.00 15.02 3.08
C THR A 4 -1.03 16.50 3.48
N ALA A 5 0.00 17.27 3.13
CA ALA A 5 0.08 18.69 3.44
C ALA A 5 -1.04 19.49 2.74
N ALA A 6 -1.33 19.16 1.48
CA ALA A 6 -2.39 19.83 0.73
C ALA A 6 -3.79 19.55 1.30
N ILE A 7 -4.08 18.29 1.68
CA ILE A 7 -5.35 17.95 2.35
C ILE A 7 -5.41 18.60 3.74
N ALA A 8 -4.33 18.59 4.50
CA ALA A 8 -4.28 19.23 5.81
C ALA A 8 -4.57 20.74 5.72
N PHE A 9 -4.05 21.41 4.69
CA PHE A 9 -4.36 22.82 4.42
C PHE A 9 -5.85 23.05 4.13
N VAL A 10 -6.48 22.20 3.32
CA VAL A 10 -7.93 22.26 3.07
C VAL A 10 -8.71 22.07 4.37
N LEU A 11 -8.38 21.04 5.15
CA LEU A 11 -9.05 20.76 6.43
C LEU A 11 -8.88 21.90 7.43
N TYR A 12 -7.71 22.54 7.45
CA TYR A 12 -7.43 23.69 8.30
C TYR A 12 -8.31 24.89 7.93
N SER A 13 -8.51 25.12 6.62
CA SER A 13 -9.33 26.24 6.15
C SER A 13 -10.83 26.07 6.38
N VAL A 14 -11.34 24.84 6.49
CA VAL A 14 -12.79 24.56 6.53
C VAL A 14 -13.28 23.97 7.86
N LEU A 15 -12.53 23.05 8.49
CA LEU A 15 -13.02 22.27 9.64
C LEU A 15 -12.46 22.72 10.99
N VAL A 16 -11.13 22.76 11.15
CA VAL A 16 -10.50 22.97 12.46
C VAL A 16 -9.23 23.79 12.33
N GLN A 17 -9.07 24.78 13.21
CA GLN A 17 -7.88 25.63 13.30
C GLN A 17 -6.74 24.95 14.09
N ASP A 18 -6.52 23.66 13.88
CA ASP A 18 -5.48 22.86 14.53
C ASP A 18 -4.73 22.07 13.45
N VAL A 19 -3.54 22.57 13.11
CA VAL A 19 -2.70 22.01 12.05
C VAL A 19 -2.34 20.55 12.33
N PHE A 20 -2.15 20.18 13.59
CA PHE A 20 -1.75 18.83 13.97
C PHE A 20 -2.90 17.84 13.75
N ARG A 21 -4.13 18.18 14.20
CA ARG A 21 -5.32 17.35 13.94
C ARG A 21 -5.59 17.21 12.45
N CYS A 22 -5.48 18.31 11.70
CA CYS A 22 -5.63 18.27 10.25
C CYS A 22 -4.61 17.36 9.58
N LEU A 23 -3.37 17.33 10.05
CA LEU A 23 -2.31 16.47 9.52
C LEU A 23 -2.57 14.98 9.82
N VAL A 24 -3.04 14.67 11.04
CA VAL A 24 -3.44 13.31 11.44
C VAL A 24 -4.59 12.81 10.57
N TYR A 25 -5.62 13.64 10.32
CA TYR A 25 -6.75 13.30 9.45
C TYR A 25 -6.39 13.22 7.96
N ALA A 26 -5.49 14.09 7.49
CA ALA A 26 -5.05 14.10 6.10
C ALA A 26 -4.18 12.89 5.75
N THR A 27 -3.49 12.30 6.72
CA THR A 27 -2.55 11.21 6.48
C THR A 27 -3.22 9.96 5.90
N PRO A 28 -4.31 9.40 6.48
CA PRO A 28 -5.03 8.28 5.90
C PRO A 28 -5.52 8.55 4.47
N LEU A 29 -6.05 9.75 4.20
CA LEU A 29 -6.59 10.18 2.90
C LEU A 29 -5.53 10.31 1.81
N ALA A 30 -4.26 10.51 2.19
CA ALA A 30 -3.15 10.66 1.25
C ALA A 30 -2.56 9.33 0.77
N ILE A 31 -2.87 8.20 1.42
CA ILE A 31 -2.24 6.89 1.17
C ILE A 31 -2.88 6.16 -0.01
N VAL A 32 -2.10 5.75 -1.00
CA VAL A 32 -2.60 5.03 -2.18
C VAL A 32 -2.78 3.56 -1.82
N SER A 33 -3.97 3.01 -2.02
CA SER A 33 -4.32 1.65 -1.59
C SER A 33 -3.64 0.59 -2.47
N SER A 34 -2.56 -0.03 -1.97
CA SER A 34 -1.89 -1.14 -2.66
C SER A 34 -2.83 -2.34 -2.88
N ALA A 35 -3.75 -2.58 -1.95
CA ALA A 35 -4.74 -3.65 -2.01
C ALA A 35 -5.67 -3.56 -3.23
N ILE A 36 -5.89 -2.35 -3.77
CA ILE A 36 -6.71 -2.10 -4.96
C ILE A 36 -5.79 -1.96 -6.18
N VAL A 37 -4.67 -1.23 -6.07
CA VAL A 37 -3.75 -1.01 -7.19
C VAL A 37 -3.18 -2.32 -7.74
N LEU A 38 -2.60 -3.18 -6.89
CA LEU A 38 -1.86 -4.37 -7.34
C LEU A 38 -2.66 -5.31 -8.27
N PRO A 39 -3.90 -5.72 -7.94
CA PRO A 39 -4.69 -6.55 -8.86
C PRO A 39 -5.13 -5.78 -10.12
N SER A 40 -5.35 -4.47 -10.01
CA SER A 40 -5.90 -3.64 -11.10
C SER A 40 -4.88 -3.21 -12.16
N VAL A 41 -3.58 -3.19 -11.85
CA VAL A 41 -2.53 -2.78 -12.80
C VAL A 41 -1.90 -3.95 -13.57
N THR A 42 -2.44 -5.16 -13.45
CA THR A 42 -1.90 -6.38 -14.07
C THR A 42 -1.90 -6.32 -15.60
N SER A 43 -2.91 -5.66 -16.19
CA SER A 43 -3.06 -5.45 -17.64
C SER A 43 -2.34 -4.21 -18.19
N MET A 44 -1.69 -3.41 -17.33
CA MET A 44 -0.94 -2.23 -17.76
C MET A 44 0.42 -2.61 -18.34
N GLN A 45 1.01 -1.70 -19.12
CA GLN A 45 2.39 -1.84 -19.61
C GLN A 45 3.36 -2.07 -18.45
N ARG A 46 4.39 -2.89 -18.68
CA ARG A 46 5.34 -3.32 -17.65
C ARG A 46 5.91 -2.16 -16.82
N ASP A 47 6.41 -1.12 -17.48
CA ASP A 47 7.01 0.04 -16.82
C ASP A 47 5.99 0.84 -15.98
N GLN A 48 4.73 0.88 -16.40
CA GLN A 48 3.67 1.57 -15.67
C GLN A 48 3.26 0.75 -14.45
N ARG A 49 3.10 -0.57 -14.63
CA ARG A 49 2.79 -1.51 -13.56
C ARG A 49 3.87 -1.48 -12.48
N GLU A 50 5.14 -1.53 -12.85
CA GLU A 50 6.26 -1.48 -11.90
C GLU A 50 6.24 -0.17 -11.10
N PHE A 51 6.08 0.99 -11.76
CA PHE A 51 5.93 2.27 -11.08
C PHE A 51 4.77 2.28 -10.08
N MET A 52 3.59 1.82 -10.50
CA MET A 52 2.38 1.79 -9.65
C MET A 52 2.55 0.87 -8.44
N VAL A 53 3.19 -0.29 -8.61
CA VAL A 53 3.47 -1.23 -7.52
C VAL A 53 4.41 -0.58 -6.50
N TYR A 54 5.52 0.01 -6.95
CA TYR A 54 6.44 0.69 -6.04
C TYR A 54 5.79 1.87 -5.33
N GLU A 55 5.09 2.73 -6.06
CA GLU A 55 4.40 3.89 -5.50
C GLU A 55 3.42 3.48 -4.40
N ALA A 56 2.55 2.50 -4.67
CA ALA A 56 1.53 2.08 -3.71
C ALA A 56 2.15 1.42 -2.47
N THR A 57 3.13 0.52 -2.64
CA THR A 57 3.79 -0.13 -1.50
C THR A 57 4.56 0.86 -0.64
N PHE A 58 5.32 1.79 -1.24
CA PHE A 58 6.02 2.82 -0.47
C PHE A 58 5.04 3.80 0.18
N SER A 59 3.95 4.18 -0.51
CA SER A 59 2.93 5.04 0.05
C SER A 59 2.25 4.43 1.28
N ASP A 60 1.96 3.13 1.27
CA ASP A 60 1.38 2.44 2.42
C ASP A 60 2.35 2.46 3.62
N ILE A 61 3.61 2.07 3.41
CA ILE A 61 4.60 1.98 4.50
C ILE A 61 4.90 3.37 5.08
N LEU A 62 5.24 4.34 4.23
CA LEU A 62 5.56 5.69 4.68
C LEU A 62 4.34 6.39 5.28
N GLY A 63 3.15 6.13 4.75
CA GLY A 63 1.91 6.69 5.27
C GLY A 63 1.56 6.17 6.66
N ILE A 64 1.67 4.85 6.87
CA ILE A 64 1.44 4.24 8.19
C ILE A 64 2.49 4.71 9.20
N MET A 65 3.76 4.82 8.79
CA MET A 65 4.82 5.36 9.63
C MET A 65 4.56 6.80 10.04
N LEU A 66 4.23 7.66 9.08
CA LEU A 66 3.89 9.06 9.35
C LEU A 66 2.70 9.15 10.31
N PHE A 67 1.67 8.33 10.09
CA PHE A 67 0.47 8.33 10.94
C PHE A 67 0.80 7.99 12.40
N TYR A 68 1.47 6.86 12.65
CA TYR A 68 1.80 6.47 14.02
C TYR A 68 2.81 7.41 14.67
N PHE A 69 3.77 7.93 13.90
CA PHE A 69 4.66 8.96 14.41
C PHE A 69 3.89 10.20 14.87
N LEU A 70 2.93 10.69 14.08
CA LEU A 70 2.11 11.83 14.46
C LEU A 70 1.27 11.52 15.69
N VAL A 71 0.67 10.34 15.78
CA VAL A 71 -0.17 9.95 16.93
C VAL A 71 0.65 9.80 18.22
N ASP A 72 1.86 9.26 18.15
CA ASP A 72 2.68 8.95 19.33
C ASP A 72 3.47 10.18 19.86
N ASP A 73 3.80 11.16 19.02
CA ASP A 73 4.67 12.30 19.35
C ASP A 73 3.93 13.52 19.95
N HIS A 74 2.61 13.41 20.17
CA HIS A 74 1.76 14.39 20.89
C HIS A 74 1.78 15.86 20.40
N GLY A 75 2.43 16.17 19.28
CA GLY A 75 2.33 17.47 18.60
C GLY A 75 3.37 18.53 19.00
N ASP A 76 4.35 18.20 19.84
CA ASP A 76 5.37 19.16 20.30
C ASP A 76 6.61 19.25 19.39
N ALA A 77 6.73 18.39 18.37
CA ALA A 77 7.89 18.37 17.49
C ALA A 77 7.78 19.31 16.28
N THR A 78 8.88 20.00 15.99
CA THR A 78 9.03 20.80 14.77
C THR A 78 9.14 19.90 13.55
N ALA A 79 8.66 20.34 12.37
CA ALA A 79 8.72 19.57 11.11
C ALA A 79 10.12 18.98 10.78
N GLY A 80 11.21 19.69 11.13
CA GLY A 80 12.57 19.18 10.97
C GLY A 80 12.92 18.01 11.91
N GLN A 81 12.43 18.04 13.15
CA GLN A 81 12.58 16.95 14.11
C GLN A 81 11.78 15.72 13.69
N ILE A 82 10.55 15.93 13.19
CA ILE A 82 9.71 14.87 12.61
C ILE A 82 10.46 14.16 11.48
N ALA A 83 11.00 14.93 10.52
CA ALA A 83 11.73 14.37 9.40
C ALA A 83 12.99 13.59 9.83
N ALA A 84 13.76 14.13 10.79
CA ALA A 84 14.96 13.47 11.31
C ALA A 84 14.62 12.17 12.06
N ASN A 85 13.57 12.17 12.88
CA ASN A 85 13.13 11.01 13.65
C ASN A 85 12.56 9.91 12.74
N VAL A 86 11.78 10.29 11.72
CA VAL A 86 11.28 9.34 10.71
C VAL A 86 12.46 8.74 9.93
N ALA A 87 13.41 9.56 9.47
CA ALA A 87 14.58 9.05 8.75
C ALA A 87 15.43 8.11 9.62
N GLY A 88 15.65 8.48 10.89
CA GLY A 88 16.37 7.67 11.87
C GLY A 88 15.66 6.34 12.16
N SER A 89 14.35 6.36 12.37
CA SER A 89 13.57 5.15 12.62
C SER A 89 13.54 4.23 11.40
N VAL A 90 13.43 4.77 10.18
CA VAL A 90 13.56 3.98 8.94
C VAL A 90 14.93 3.30 8.89
N PHE A 91 16.01 4.05 9.12
CA PHE A 91 17.37 3.51 9.05
C PHE A 91 17.61 2.39 10.07
N VAL A 92 17.22 2.62 11.33
CA VAL A 92 17.32 1.60 12.39
C VAL A 92 16.44 0.39 12.05
N THR A 93 15.22 0.60 11.55
CA THR A 93 14.32 -0.49 11.18
C THR A 93 14.89 -1.34 10.04
N VAL A 94 15.52 -0.73 9.03
CA VAL A 94 16.20 -1.45 7.94
C VAL A 94 17.35 -2.30 8.48
N LEU A 95 18.19 -1.76 9.37
CA LEU A 95 19.28 -2.52 9.98
C LEU A 95 18.78 -3.70 10.82
N VAL A 96 17.81 -3.45 11.70
CA VAL A 96 17.22 -4.48 12.57
C VAL A 96 16.55 -5.57 11.72
N SER A 97 15.82 -5.19 10.67
CA SER A 97 15.13 -6.16 9.80
C SER A 97 16.08 -7.02 8.99
N LEU A 98 17.22 -6.51 8.55
CA LEU A 98 18.28 -7.33 7.94
C LEU A 98 18.83 -8.37 8.93
N LEU A 99 19.13 -7.96 10.16
CA LEU A 99 19.64 -8.86 11.20
C LEU A 99 18.62 -9.95 11.55
N VAL A 100 17.36 -9.55 11.79
CA VAL A 100 16.32 -10.52 12.13
C VAL A 100 15.97 -11.40 10.93
N GLY A 101 16.00 -10.87 9.71
CA GLY A 101 15.79 -11.67 8.50
C GLY A 101 16.85 -12.78 8.35
N ILE A 102 18.13 -12.48 8.60
CA ILE A 102 19.20 -13.48 8.62
C ILE A 102 18.94 -14.52 9.71
N ALA A 103 18.62 -14.09 10.92
CA ALA A 103 18.34 -14.98 12.04
C ALA A 103 17.14 -15.91 11.75
N LEU A 104 16.09 -15.37 11.14
CA LEU A 104 14.89 -16.12 10.78
C LEU A 104 15.20 -17.17 9.72
N ILE A 105 15.95 -16.80 8.67
CA ILE A 105 16.38 -17.72 7.62
C ILE A 105 17.24 -18.85 8.20
N TRP A 106 18.13 -18.54 9.16
CA TRP A 106 18.93 -19.55 9.85
C TRP A 106 18.06 -20.53 10.65
N VAL A 107 17.09 -20.03 11.42
CA VAL A 107 16.12 -20.87 12.15
C VAL A 107 15.33 -21.75 11.19
N PHE A 108 14.82 -21.19 10.10
CA PHE A 108 13.99 -21.90 9.12
C PHE A 108 14.71 -23.06 8.44
N GLN A 109 16.01 -22.95 8.23
CA GLN A 109 16.81 -24.02 7.65
C GLN A 109 17.00 -25.21 8.59
N ARG A 110 16.88 -25.01 9.90
CA ARG A 110 17.01 -26.10 10.88
C ARG A 110 15.74 -26.90 11.05
N ILE A 111 14.59 -26.32 10.69
CA ILE A 111 13.28 -26.93 10.89
C ILE A 111 13.00 -27.89 9.74
N ARG A 112 12.65 -29.16 10.05
CA ARG A 112 12.28 -30.20 9.07
C ARG A 112 10.81 -30.64 9.13
N THR A 113 9.97 -29.98 9.93
CA THR A 113 8.56 -30.34 10.12
C THR A 113 7.69 -30.00 8.90
N ARG A 114 6.52 -30.63 8.76
CA ARG A 114 5.55 -30.31 7.68
C ARG A 114 4.80 -28.98 7.89
N VAL A 115 4.81 -28.44 9.11
CA VAL A 115 4.04 -27.24 9.51
C VAL A 115 4.89 -25.97 9.65
N LYS A 116 6.00 -25.83 8.91
CA LYS A 116 6.93 -24.70 9.06
C LYS A 116 6.28 -23.34 8.78
N PHE A 117 5.20 -23.30 8.01
CA PHE A 117 4.59 -22.06 7.53
C PHE A 117 3.70 -21.39 8.56
N PHE A 118 2.97 -22.16 9.38
CA PHE A 118 2.23 -21.58 10.51
C PHE A 118 3.20 -20.94 11.50
N LEU A 119 4.35 -21.59 11.72
CA LEU A 119 5.45 -21.00 12.50
C LEU A 119 5.99 -19.72 11.85
N LEU A 120 6.09 -19.67 10.52
CA LEU A 120 6.55 -18.47 9.81
C LEU A 120 5.62 -17.29 10.07
N ILE A 121 4.32 -17.49 9.88
CA ILE A 121 3.31 -16.46 10.16
C ILE A 121 3.35 -16.07 11.64
N ALA A 122 3.41 -17.03 12.57
CA ALA A 122 3.50 -16.75 13.99
C ALA A 122 4.73 -15.91 14.34
N VAL A 123 5.89 -16.21 13.74
CA VAL A 123 7.11 -15.44 13.94
C VAL A 123 7.00 -14.05 13.29
N LEU A 124 6.43 -13.91 12.09
CA LEU A 124 6.17 -12.61 11.47
C LEU A 124 5.22 -11.76 12.32
N MET A 125 4.18 -12.37 12.91
CA MET A 125 3.26 -11.70 13.84
C MET A 125 3.95 -11.30 15.14
N LEU A 126 4.84 -12.15 15.68
CA LEU A 126 5.68 -11.83 16.83
C LEU A 126 6.60 -10.64 16.52
N LEU A 127 7.27 -10.67 15.37
CA LEU A 127 8.10 -9.58 14.85
C LEU A 127 7.29 -8.29 14.70
N TYR A 128 6.05 -8.38 14.20
CA TYR A 128 5.17 -7.23 14.09
C TYR A 128 4.84 -6.64 15.46
N ALA A 129 4.47 -7.48 16.42
CA ALA A 129 4.15 -7.03 17.78
C ALA A 129 5.37 -6.44 18.49
N LEU A 130 6.54 -7.07 18.35
CA LEU A 130 7.79 -6.61 18.96
C LEU A 130 8.27 -5.30 18.33
N GLY A 131 8.20 -5.20 16.99
CA GLY A 131 8.51 -3.97 16.26
C GLY A 131 7.61 -2.82 16.70
N LYS A 132 6.31 -3.08 16.89
CA LYS A 132 5.33 -2.06 17.31
C LYS A 132 5.63 -1.59 18.73
N LYS A 133 5.98 -2.51 19.63
CA LYS A 133 6.39 -2.16 21.01
C LYS A 133 7.67 -1.32 21.06
N MET A 134 8.57 -1.49 20.09
CA MET A 134 9.82 -0.75 19.99
C MET A 134 9.69 0.56 19.18
N ASN A 135 8.47 0.95 18.78
CA ASN A 135 8.21 2.09 17.88
C ASN A 135 8.98 2.00 16.54
N LEU A 136 9.31 0.78 16.10
CA LEU A 136 9.88 0.53 14.78
C LEU A 136 8.75 0.34 13.76
N SER A 137 9.05 0.57 12.48
CA SER A 137 8.09 0.29 11.42
C SER A 137 7.99 -1.22 11.19
N SER A 138 7.12 -1.88 11.96
CA SER A 138 6.88 -3.33 11.87
C SER A 138 6.59 -3.82 10.45
N LEU A 139 5.87 -3.00 9.67
CA LEU A 139 5.58 -3.31 8.26
C LEU A 139 6.83 -3.26 7.39
N LEU A 140 7.73 -2.33 7.65
CA LEU A 140 9.04 -2.26 6.97
C LEU A 140 9.86 -3.50 7.30
N ILE A 141 9.82 -3.99 8.55
CA ILE A 141 10.51 -5.23 8.92
C ILE A 141 10.00 -6.41 8.09
N ILE A 142 8.68 -6.56 7.98
CA ILE A 142 8.06 -7.60 7.16
C ILE A 142 8.42 -7.44 5.68
N LEU A 143 8.41 -6.21 5.15
CA LEU A 143 8.80 -5.92 3.78
C LEU A 143 10.25 -6.34 3.49
N VAL A 144 11.20 -5.90 4.32
CA VAL A 144 12.62 -6.22 4.15
C VAL A 144 12.83 -7.73 4.23
N PHE A 145 12.17 -8.41 5.16
CA PHE A 145 12.19 -9.87 5.21
C PHE A 145 11.65 -10.52 3.92
N GLY A 146 10.50 -10.08 3.41
CA GLY A 146 9.93 -10.60 2.17
C GLY A 146 10.84 -10.34 0.95
N LEU A 147 11.43 -9.15 0.87
CA LEU A 147 12.45 -8.80 -0.12
C LEU A 147 13.68 -9.71 -0.01
N MET A 148 14.09 -10.05 1.22
CA MET A 148 15.23 -10.92 1.44
C MET A 148 15.02 -12.34 0.95
N VAL A 149 13.82 -12.90 1.21
CA VAL A 149 13.44 -14.23 0.74
C VAL A 149 13.37 -14.27 -0.79
N LYS A 150 12.69 -13.29 -1.40
CA LYS A 150 12.55 -13.20 -2.86
C LYS A 150 13.89 -13.01 -3.58
N ASN A 151 14.77 -12.18 -3.02
CA ASN A 151 16.07 -11.84 -3.62
C ASN A 151 17.23 -12.61 -2.97
N HIS A 152 16.97 -13.82 -2.48
CA HIS A 152 17.95 -14.60 -1.71
C HIS A 152 19.26 -14.85 -2.46
N GLY A 153 19.24 -15.02 -3.79
CA GLY A 153 20.44 -15.22 -4.60
C GLY A 153 21.38 -14.00 -4.62
N MET A 154 20.84 -12.78 -4.46
CA MET A 154 21.62 -11.54 -4.41
C MET A 154 22.17 -11.28 -3.00
N ILE A 155 21.35 -11.52 -1.97
CA ILE A 155 21.68 -11.17 -0.59
C ILE A 155 22.62 -12.18 0.06
N PHE A 156 22.44 -13.47 -0.24
CA PHE A 156 23.25 -14.55 0.35
C PHE A 156 24.43 -14.94 -0.55
N ARG A 157 25.18 -13.96 -1.06
CA ARG A 157 26.41 -14.19 -1.85
C ARG A 157 27.66 -14.24 -0.94
N GLY A 158 28.72 -14.91 -1.39
CA GLY A 158 30.01 -14.94 -0.68
C GLY A 158 30.00 -15.86 0.54
N TRP A 159 30.49 -15.38 1.69
CA TRP A 159 30.64 -16.18 2.92
C TRP A 159 29.29 -16.57 3.54
N ILE A 160 28.27 -15.72 3.33
CA ILE A 160 26.91 -15.89 3.84
C ILE A 160 26.12 -16.94 3.02
N SER A 161 26.59 -17.32 1.83
CA SER A 161 25.97 -18.38 1.01
C SER A 161 25.96 -19.75 1.71
N ARG A 162 26.96 -20.00 2.57
CA ARG A 162 27.04 -21.22 3.40
C ARG A 162 25.88 -21.33 4.40
N LEU A 163 25.26 -20.20 4.71
CA LEU A 163 24.12 -20.10 5.62
C LEU A 163 22.79 -20.28 4.89
N THR A 164 22.76 -20.58 3.57
CA THR A 164 21.51 -20.77 2.81
C THR A 164 21.51 -22.02 1.96
N ARG A 165 20.43 -22.80 2.05
CA ARG A 165 20.15 -23.92 1.13
C ARG A 165 19.11 -23.47 0.11
N SER A 166 19.53 -23.39 -1.16
CA SER A 166 18.68 -22.92 -2.27
C SER A 166 17.30 -23.61 -2.31
N GLY A 167 17.26 -24.95 -2.18
CA GLY A 167 15.98 -25.68 -2.18
C GLY A 167 15.02 -25.30 -1.05
N VAL A 168 15.51 -25.00 0.15
CA VAL A 168 14.66 -24.57 1.27
C VAL A 168 14.12 -23.16 1.04
N MET A 169 14.94 -22.28 0.45
CA MET A 169 14.54 -20.91 0.19
C MET A 169 13.46 -20.81 -0.89
N HIS A 170 13.58 -21.60 -1.97
CA HIS A 170 12.56 -21.66 -3.01
C HIS A 170 11.22 -22.19 -2.47
N THR A 171 11.24 -23.15 -1.53
CA THR A 171 10.02 -23.60 -0.84
C THR A 171 9.42 -22.48 0.00
N ILE A 172 10.23 -21.77 0.81
CA ILE A 172 9.74 -20.66 1.65
C ILE A 172 9.13 -19.56 0.79
N GLU A 173 9.78 -19.17 -0.31
CA GLU A 173 9.29 -18.13 -1.23
C GLU A 173 7.94 -18.52 -1.83
N LYS A 174 7.83 -19.71 -2.44
CA LYS A 174 6.62 -20.17 -3.12
C LYS A 174 5.44 -20.24 -2.16
N GLU A 175 5.65 -20.78 -0.97
CA GLU A 175 4.62 -20.98 0.05
C GLU A 175 4.21 -19.66 0.71
N LEU A 176 5.18 -18.77 1.00
CA LEU A 176 4.86 -17.40 1.45
C LEU A 176 4.00 -16.68 0.41
N HIS A 177 4.38 -16.73 -0.86
CA HIS A 177 3.63 -16.07 -1.93
C HIS A 177 2.19 -16.61 -2.03
N LEU A 178 2.03 -17.94 -1.99
CA LEU A 178 0.71 -18.59 -2.04
C LEU A 178 -0.16 -18.17 -0.85
N ILE A 179 0.33 -18.40 0.38
CA ILE A 179 -0.45 -18.18 1.59
C ILE A 179 -0.76 -16.69 1.80
N THR A 180 0.22 -15.80 1.58
CA THR A 180 -0.03 -14.35 1.71
C THR A 180 -0.99 -13.84 0.65
N GLY A 181 -0.94 -14.37 -0.59
CA GLY A 181 -1.88 -14.04 -1.64
C GLY A 181 -3.31 -14.47 -1.31
N GLU A 182 -3.51 -15.74 -0.95
CA GLU A 182 -4.82 -16.28 -0.60
C GLU A 182 -5.41 -15.64 0.65
N THR A 183 -4.59 -15.47 1.70
CA THR A 183 -5.02 -14.83 2.95
C THR A 183 -5.36 -13.36 2.73
N ALA A 184 -4.55 -12.62 1.96
CA ALA A 184 -4.85 -11.22 1.65
C ALA A 184 -6.12 -11.07 0.81
N PHE A 185 -6.39 -11.99 -0.11
CA PHE A 185 -7.64 -12.02 -0.87
C PHE A 185 -8.85 -12.20 0.06
N LEU A 186 -8.77 -13.16 0.98
CA LEU A 186 -9.82 -13.42 1.97
C LEU A 186 -10.04 -12.19 2.87
N VAL A 187 -8.99 -11.69 3.50
CA VAL A 187 -9.06 -10.53 4.41
C VAL A 187 -9.64 -9.31 3.67
N ARG A 188 -9.21 -9.04 2.44
CA ARG A 188 -9.71 -7.92 1.63
C ARG A 188 -11.20 -8.04 1.33
N THR A 189 -11.67 -9.25 1.01
CA THR A 189 -13.07 -9.51 0.68
C THR A 189 -13.98 -9.26 1.89
N PHE A 190 -13.65 -9.87 3.03
CA PHE A 190 -14.42 -9.67 4.26
C PHE A 190 -14.33 -8.22 4.75
N PHE A 191 -13.15 -7.60 4.66
CA PHE A 191 -12.98 -6.21 5.04
C PHE A 191 -13.91 -5.28 4.25
N PHE A 192 -13.90 -5.36 2.92
CA PHE A 192 -14.76 -4.49 2.10
C PHE A 192 -16.24 -4.82 2.24
N LEU A 193 -16.59 -6.09 2.48
CA LEU A 193 -17.96 -6.48 2.79
C LEU A 193 -18.43 -5.84 4.10
N VAL A 194 -17.69 -6.05 5.20
CA VAL A 194 -18.04 -5.48 6.51
C VAL A 194 -18.08 -3.97 6.44
N PHE A 195 -17.06 -3.35 5.83
CA PHE A 195 -17.04 -1.90 5.63
C PHE A 195 -18.27 -1.43 4.85
N GLY A 196 -18.58 -2.07 3.71
CA GLY A 196 -19.75 -1.74 2.89
C GLY A 196 -21.08 -1.85 3.63
N LEU A 197 -21.22 -2.83 4.53
CA LEU A 197 -22.42 -3.00 5.37
C LEU A 197 -22.53 -1.93 6.47
N THR A 198 -21.42 -1.33 6.90
CA THR A 198 -21.41 -0.27 7.93
C THR A 198 -21.69 1.13 7.39
N ILE A 199 -21.83 1.28 6.07
CA ILE A 199 -22.03 2.58 5.41
C ILE A 199 -23.45 3.10 5.63
N ASP A 200 -23.57 4.33 6.14
CA ASP A 200 -24.82 5.10 6.11
C ASP A 200 -24.89 5.97 4.84
N VAL A 201 -25.57 5.46 3.81
CA VAL A 201 -25.74 6.15 2.51
C VAL A 201 -26.45 7.50 2.65
N THR A 202 -27.26 7.70 3.69
CA THR A 202 -27.98 8.97 3.88
C THR A 202 -27.03 10.12 4.19
N ARG A 203 -25.91 9.86 4.87
CA ARG A 203 -24.88 10.85 5.20
C ARG A 203 -24.02 11.24 3.99
N LEU A 204 -23.90 10.37 2.99
CA LEU A 204 -23.20 10.68 1.74
C LEU A 204 -23.94 11.73 0.91
N ALA A 205 -25.26 11.84 1.05
CA ALA A 205 -26.07 12.80 0.30
C ALA A 205 -26.03 14.22 0.90
N ASP A 206 -25.33 14.41 2.02
CA ASP A 206 -25.17 15.72 2.65
C ASP A 206 -24.35 16.66 1.74
N PRO A 207 -24.89 17.84 1.36
CA PRO A 207 -24.21 18.78 0.48
C PRO A 207 -22.83 19.22 0.99
N GLN A 208 -22.65 19.28 2.31
CA GLN A 208 -21.37 19.67 2.90
C GLN A 208 -20.32 18.56 2.76
N VAL A 209 -20.74 17.30 2.92
CA VAL A 209 -19.88 16.13 2.73
C VAL A 209 -19.44 16.08 1.27
N LEU A 210 -20.38 16.13 0.33
CA LEU A 210 -20.11 16.13 -1.12
C LEU A 210 -19.18 17.27 -1.56
N LEU A 211 -19.37 18.46 -1.01
CA LEU A 211 -18.52 19.60 -1.35
C LEU A 211 -17.08 19.37 -0.85
N LEU A 212 -16.93 18.98 0.41
CA LEU A 212 -15.61 18.83 1.02
C LEU A 212 -14.87 17.59 0.50
N GLY A 213 -15.54 16.45 0.39
CA GLY A 213 -15.02 15.24 -0.24
C GLY A 213 -14.61 15.50 -1.70
N GLY A 214 -15.45 16.20 -2.46
CA GLY A 214 -15.14 16.68 -3.80
C GLY A 214 -13.87 17.54 -3.87
N ILE A 215 -13.73 18.53 -2.99
CA ILE A 215 -12.52 19.38 -2.91
C ILE A 215 -11.28 18.52 -2.61
N ILE A 216 -11.37 17.59 -1.65
CA ILE A 216 -10.26 16.70 -1.28
C ILE A 216 -9.86 15.83 -2.49
N VAL A 217 -10.84 15.27 -3.22
CA VAL A 217 -10.58 14.49 -4.44
C VAL A 217 -9.86 15.34 -5.48
N VAL A 218 -10.32 16.57 -5.73
CA VAL A 218 -9.68 17.50 -6.67
C VAL A 218 -8.24 17.76 -6.26
N VAL A 219 -7.98 18.03 -4.98
CA VAL A 219 -6.62 18.25 -4.46
C VAL A 219 -5.75 17.00 -4.61
N ILE A 220 -6.27 15.81 -4.34
CA ILE A 220 -5.56 14.54 -4.54
C ILE A 220 -5.10 14.42 -5.99
N TYR A 221 -6.00 14.60 -6.96
CA TYR A 221 -5.67 14.46 -8.38
C TYR A 221 -4.83 15.63 -8.92
N ALA A 222 -4.98 16.84 -8.38
CA ALA A 222 -4.14 17.98 -8.74
C ALA A 222 -2.67 17.74 -8.33
N VAL A 223 -2.44 17.39 -7.06
CA VAL A 223 -1.09 17.07 -6.56
C VAL A 223 -0.52 15.87 -7.32
N ARG A 224 -1.33 14.85 -7.58
CA ARG A 224 -0.91 13.67 -8.35
C ARG A 224 -0.54 14.02 -9.78
N SER A 225 -1.29 14.87 -10.46
CA SER A 225 -1.00 15.29 -11.84
C SER A 225 0.36 16.00 -11.92
N VAL A 226 0.65 16.87 -10.96
CA VAL A 226 1.96 17.54 -10.85
C VAL A 226 3.07 16.52 -10.59
N PHE A 227 2.87 15.62 -9.63
CA PHE A 227 3.85 14.57 -9.31
C PHE A 227 4.15 13.69 -10.53
N VAL A 228 3.13 13.08 -11.14
CA VAL A 228 3.32 12.19 -12.29
C VAL A 228 3.90 12.96 -13.48
N GLY A 229 3.48 14.20 -13.71
CA GLY A 229 4.00 15.04 -14.81
C GLY A 229 5.48 15.41 -14.67
N VAL A 230 5.98 15.56 -13.44
CA VAL A 230 7.41 15.82 -13.18
C VAL A 230 8.24 14.55 -13.34
N PHE A 231 7.77 13.42 -12.84
CA PHE A 231 8.55 12.17 -12.79
C PHE A 231 8.40 11.29 -14.04
N ARG A 232 7.37 11.45 -14.86
CA ARG A 232 7.14 10.66 -16.09
C ARG A 232 6.56 11.47 -17.24
N ARG A 233 6.99 11.12 -18.46
CA ARG A 233 6.45 11.67 -19.72
C ARG A 233 5.44 10.76 -20.44
N SER A 234 5.47 9.45 -20.24
CA SER A 234 4.58 8.49 -20.92
C SER A 234 3.53 7.89 -19.99
N GLY A 235 2.30 7.70 -20.49
CA GLY A 235 1.20 7.09 -19.73
C GLY A 235 0.59 7.97 -18.63
N VAL A 236 0.90 9.27 -18.62
CA VAL A 236 0.57 10.21 -17.53
C VAL A 236 -0.92 10.18 -17.18
N ARG A 237 -1.80 10.16 -18.18
CA ARG A 237 -3.26 10.17 -17.95
C ARG A 237 -3.74 8.96 -17.16
N THR A 238 -3.35 7.76 -17.58
CA THR A 238 -3.77 6.50 -16.94
C THR A 238 -3.18 6.38 -15.53
N ILE A 239 -1.87 6.62 -15.38
CA ILE A 239 -1.17 6.54 -14.09
C ILE A 239 -1.76 7.55 -13.09
N THR A 240 -2.11 8.75 -13.55
CA THR A 240 -2.73 9.77 -12.71
C THR A 240 -4.13 9.33 -12.24
N MET A 241 -4.92 8.68 -13.08
CA MET A 241 -6.27 8.21 -12.71
C MET A 241 -6.25 7.00 -11.77
N VAL A 242 -5.19 6.19 -11.80
CA VAL A 242 -5.05 5.04 -10.90
C VAL A 242 -4.50 5.50 -9.55
N ALA A 243 -5.37 6.01 -8.66
CA ALA A 243 -5.03 6.36 -7.28
C ALA A 243 -6.16 6.06 -6.29
N PRO A 244 -6.61 4.80 -6.20
CA PRO A 244 -7.69 4.44 -5.29
C PRO A 244 -7.25 4.62 -3.83
N ARG A 245 -8.17 5.09 -2.99
CA ARG A 245 -8.09 4.99 -1.53
C ARG A 245 -8.87 3.75 -1.08
N GLY A 246 -8.56 3.18 0.09
CA GLY A 246 -9.19 1.91 0.48
C GLY A 246 -8.77 1.38 1.84
N LEU A 247 -8.33 0.12 1.88
CA LEU A 247 -8.09 -0.66 3.10
C LEU A 247 -7.31 0.10 4.18
N ILE A 248 -6.08 0.53 3.87
CA ILE A 248 -5.22 1.22 4.84
C ILE A 248 -5.80 2.57 5.26
N THR A 249 -6.37 3.32 4.31
CA THR A 249 -7.05 4.60 4.56
C THR A 249 -8.13 4.44 5.63
N ILE A 250 -8.95 3.39 5.51
CA ILE A 250 -10.01 3.10 6.49
C ILE A 250 -9.43 2.65 7.82
N LEU A 251 -8.49 1.69 7.81
CA LEU A 251 -7.89 1.17 9.04
C LEU A 251 -7.22 2.27 9.86
N LEU A 252 -6.48 3.18 9.23
CA LEU A 252 -5.84 4.29 9.93
C LEU A 252 -6.86 5.32 10.44
N ALA A 253 -7.89 5.64 9.65
CA ALA A 253 -8.94 6.55 10.09
C ALA A 253 -9.65 6.05 11.36
N TYR A 254 -9.93 4.74 11.46
CA TYR A 254 -10.50 4.15 12.68
C TYR A 254 -9.52 4.14 13.87
N ASN A 255 -8.21 4.11 13.61
CA ASN A 255 -7.17 4.16 14.64
C ASN A 255 -6.83 5.58 15.12
N ILE A 256 -7.49 6.64 14.62
CA ILE A 256 -7.32 7.99 15.15
C ILE A 256 -7.87 8.03 16.58
N PRO A 257 -7.04 8.39 17.60
CA PRO A 257 -7.48 8.48 19.00
C PRO A 257 -8.61 9.49 19.20
N ASP A 258 -9.53 9.23 20.12
CA ASP A 258 -10.72 10.06 20.34
C ASP A 258 -10.43 11.53 20.64
N HIS A 259 -9.30 11.84 21.30
CA HIS A 259 -8.91 13.22 21.61
C HIS A 259 -8.40 14.01 20.39
N LEU A 260 -7.93 13.32 19.34
CA LEU A 260 -7.54 13.93 18.06
C LEU A 260 -8.67 13.91 17.05
N ARG A 261 -9.79 13.24 17.36
CA ARG A 261 -10.92 13.18 16.45
C ARG A 261 -11.49 14.56 16.22
N ILE A 262 -11.42 15.00 14.97
CA ILE A 262 -12.20 16.13 14.49
C ILE A 262 -13.66 15.67 14.52
N PRO A 263 -14.62 16.55 14.87
CA PRO A 263 -16.04 16.33 14.64
C PRO A 263 -16.35 16.34 13.13
N ASP A 264 -15.68 15.46 12.40
CA ASP A 264 -16.05 15.07 11.07
C ASP A 264 -17.16 14.02 11.21
N ARG A 265 -18.24 14.20 10.47
CA ARG A 265 -19.48 13.42 10.59
C ARG A 265 -19.20 11.95 10.24
N ASP A 266 -18.92 11.15 11.26
CA ASP A 266 -18.93 9.67 11.27
C ASP A 266 -18.13 8.97 10.15
N GLY A 267 -17.08 9.60 9.60
CA GLY A 267 -16.27 9.02 8.52
C GLY A 267 -16.90 9.10 7.12
N SER A 268 -17.90 9.96 6.92
CA SER A 268 -18.60 10.11 5.63
C SER A 268 -17.70 10.67 4.52
N ILE A 269 -16.82 11.62 4.85
CA ILE A 269 -15.85 12.20 3.88
C ILE A 269 -14.88 11.13 3.38
N LEU A 270 -14.36 10.31 4.30
CA LEU A 270 -13.45 9.21 3.99
C LEU A 270 -14.05 8.27 2.94
N LEU A 271 -15.31 7.92 3.16
CA LEU A 271 -16.06 7.03 2.29
C LEU A 271 -16.27 7.62 0.90
N GLU A 272 -16.71 8.88 0.82
CA GLU A 272 -16.86 9.57 -0.46
C GLU A 272 -15.55 9.57 -1.24
N VAL A 273 -14.43 9.94 -0.60
CA VAL A 273 -13.11 9.93 -1.23
C VAL A 273 -12.74 8.53 -1.75
N ILE A 274 -13.01 7.48 -0.97
CA ILE A 274 -12.75 6.08 -1.38
C ILE A 274 -13.59 5.68 -2.60
N LEU A 275 -14.89 5.98 -2.59
CA LEU A 275 -15.78 5.64 -3.70
C LEU A 275 -15.39 6.41 -4.97
N VAL A 276 -15.26 7.73 -4.88
CA VAL A 276 -14.95 8.58 -6.04
C VAL A 276 -13.58 8.20 -6.62
N THR A 277 -12.56 7.99 -5.79
CA THR A 277 -11.23 7.60 -6.30
C THR A 277 -11.25 6.20 -6.94
N SER A 278 -12.06 5.27 -6.44
CA SER A 278 -12.25 3.95 -7.06
C SER A 278 -12.96 4.02 -8.40
N VAL A 279 -13.99 4.87 -8.53
CA VAL A 279 -14.70 5.12 -9.79
C VAL A 279 -13.77 5.78 -10.81
N VAL A 280 -13.01 6.80 -10.41
CA VAL A 280 -12.04 7.46 -11.30
C VAL A 280 -10.98 6.47 -11.80
N MET A 281 -10.47 5.59 -10.94
CA MET A 281 -9.56 4.52 -11.34
C MET A 281 -10.22 3.57 -12.35
N MET A 282 -11.46 3.12 -12.09
CA MET A 282 -12.19 2.24 -13.00
C MET A 282 -12.28 2.86 -14.40
N VAL A 283 -12.70 4.12 -14.50
CA VAL A 283 -12.75 4.86 -15.78
C VAL A 283 -11.36 4.98 -16.41
N GLY A 284 -10.33 5.26 -15.62
CA GLY A 284 -8.95 5.35 -16.11
C GLY A 284 -8.43 4.05 -16.72
N LEU A 285 -8.74 2.92 -16.11
CA LEU A 285 -8.33 1.60 -16.60
C LEU A 285 -9.15 1.17 -17.83
N MET A 286 -10.47 1.37 -17.83
CA MET A 286 -11.33 1.05 -18.97
C MET A 286 -10.94 1.83 -20.23
N THR A 287 -10.66 3.13 -20.09
CA THR A 287 -10.24 3.99 -21.21
C THR A 287 -8.83 3.67 -21.73
N SER A 288 -8.03 2.92 -20.95
CA SER A 288 -6.65 2.57 -21.29
C SER A 288 -6.54 1.13 -21.81
N GLY A 289 -7.31 0.19 -21.27
CA GLY A 289 -7.40 -1.18 -21.77
C GLY A 289 -7.80 -1.23 -23.24
N ASN A 290 -8.75 -0.36 -23.65
CA ASN A 290 -9.18 -0.25 -25.04
C ASN A 290 -8.05 0.20 -26.01
N LYS A 291 -7.00 0.88 -25.51
CA LYS A 291 -5.85 1.32 -26.32
C LYS A 291 -4.76 0.25 -26.45
N ALA A 292 -4.64 -0.66 -25.49
CA ALA A 292 -3.64 -1.74 -25.55
C ALA A 292 -4.04 -2.78 -26.61
N ASP A 293 -5.31 -3.15 -26.69
CA ASP A 293 -5.84 -4.09 -27.72
C ASP A 293 -5.70 -3.55 -29.15
N LEU A 294 -5.82 -2.23 -29.34
CA LEU A 294 -5.64 -1.58 -30.64
C LEU A 294 -4.19 -1.52 -31.12
N SER A 295 -3.22 -1.67 -30.22
CA SER A 295 -1.79 -1.70 -30.58
C SER A 295 -1.28 -3.09 -30.96
N VAL A 296 -2.02 -4.14 -30.59
CA VAL A 296 -1.72 -5.54 -30.95
C VAL A 296 -2.32 -5.91 -32.32
N THR A 297 -3.37 -5.21 -32.75
CA THR A 297 -4.07 -5.46 -34.02
C THR A 297 -3.55 -4.65 -35.21
N GLY A 298 -2.46 -3.89 -35.04
CA GLY A 298 -1.93 -2.95 -36.03
C GLY A 298 -0.77 -3.45 -36.91
N ASP A 299 -0.44 -4.75 -36.90
CA ASP A 299 0.55 -5.32 -37.82
C ASP A 299 -0.16 -6.06 -38.97
N PRO A 300 -0.16 -5.53 -40.22
CA PRO A 300 -0.76 -6.21 -41.37
C PRO A 300 0.11 -7.37 -41.91
N SER A 301 1.22 -7.73 -41.25
CA SER A 301 2.16 -8.71 -41.79
C SER A 301 2.84 -9.56 -40.72
N GLY A 302 2.19 -10.65 -40.29
CA GLY A 302 2.90 -11.66 -39.50
C GLY A 302 2.02 -12.72 -38.84
N SER A 303 1.77 -13.80 -39.58
CA SER A 303 1.40 -15.15 -39.11
C SER A 303 0.56 -15.28 -37.82
N LEU A 304 -0.69 -15.70 -38.01
CA LEU A 304 -1.55 -16.31 -36.98
C LEU A 304 -0.76 -17.34 -36.14
N PRO A 305 -0.73 -17.24 -34.80
CA PRO A 305 -0.44 -18.40 -33.98
C PRO A 305 -1.66 -19.32 -34.06
N SER A 306 -1.44 -20.48 -34.66
CA SER A 306 -2.38 -21.59 -34.69
C SER A 306 -2.94 -21.87 -33.30
N SER A 307 -4.26 -21.87 -33.20
CA SER A 307 -5.01 -22.55 -32.15
C SER A 307 -4.54 -24.01 -32.02
N SER A 308 -3.96 -24.36 -30.89
CA SER A 308 -3.98 -25.74 -30.40
C SER A 308 -4.54 -25.73 -28.98
N VAL A 309 -5.87 -25.85 -28.94
CA VAL A 309 -6.60 -26.43 -27.83
C VAL A 309 -6.21 -27.90 -27.74
N ALA A 310 -5.77 -28.32 -26.55
CA ALA A 310 -5.79 -29.67 -26.01
C ALA A 310 -5.64 -29.42 -24.49
N GLU A 311 -6.65 -29.53 -23.62
CA GLU A 311 -7.48 -30.71 -23.33
C GLU A 311 -6.69 -32.01 -23.44
N GLU A 312 -6.07 -32.42 -22.32
CA GLU A 312 -6.31 -33.73 -21.67
C GLU A 312 -5.41 -33.91 -20.42
N ASP A 313 -6.06 -34.11 -19.28
CA ASP A 313 -5.80 -35.09 -18.21
C ASP A 313 -4.36 -35.50 -17.80
N ALA A 314 -3.99 -35.15 -16.55
CA ALA A 314 -3.50 -36.04 -15.46
C ALA A 314 -2.85 -35.27 -14.30
#